data_AF-A0A2H3RAA8-F1
#
_entry.id   AF-A0A2H3RAA8-F1
#
_cell.length_a   1.000
_cell.length_b   1.000
_cell.length_c   1.000
_cell.angle_alpha   90.00
_cell.angle_beta   90.00
_cell.angle_gamma   90.00
#
_symmetry.space_group_name_H-M   'P 1'
#
loop_
_entity.id
_entity.type
_entity.pdbx_description
1 polymer ?
#
loop_
_entity_poly.entity_id
_entity_poly.type
_entity_poly.pdbx_seq_one_letter_code
_entity_poly.pdbx_strand_id
1 'polypeptide(L)'
;MDRRYNRRNPWTRSSPEGRALSTIPEAGVVQARPTIATVERASAAKIFLETYFNELLYKPNARALRGQCLESQLCNYLLMTPEEKEKIRVQYRRQETCHLRESRAMRAGSLAYHGNQDSSPLVNNYEPLQILGKGSFGVVRLVREKPAPGHAFPGQVYAMKVIRKTEMLRNSQEGHLRAERDFLVASEGSQWAVPLIASFQDITNLYLVMEYMPGGDFLGLLIRQNILQEPIAQFYIAEMILAVEEAHRLNFIHRDIKPDNFLISATGHLKISDFGLAFNDHWSHDAAYYNTHRYSLVRRLKININGDETDQKGNKDLLKHLEWYQSLVSGLDRHGKHPLASNEDLRSLIGWRNRHGNRTAARSVVGTSQYMAPEVVLTEEGRKQTKQNIVDFKKNFQFPSRPLVSDKCKDLICRLIQEKDIRLCSRRYQVKYRDSFKSYVFPDDAEDIKAHRWFRNTPWDRLQSMPPPFTPNLKSDDDAHYFDESEPFEDWSESIPSGVFLRSEDVKEILFGFDTHVQAKAMELIKIPFDAAKLRSIDRDIDASKELQPNDKATLKQFIRFYGHKERKRPRDMLLRDKDTKKTSLRIRKETAFMGYTWRRMRPGGYIDPKVTEIPKTDESQASTLNIER
;
A
#
# COMPACT_ATOMS: atom_id res chain seq x y z
N MET A 1 -53.26 -9.30 -39.25
CA MET A 1 -54.20 -9.91 -38.29
C MET A 1 -53.72 -11.32 -38.01
N ASP A 2 -53.20 -11.49 -36.79
CA ASP A 2 -52.10 -12.38 -36.46
C ASP A 2 -52.49 -13.83 -36.15
N ARG A 3 -51.86 -14.77 -36.87
CA ARG A 3 -51.71 -16.17 -36.45
C ARG A 3 -50.52 -16.26 -35.50
N ARG A 4 -50.77 -16.33 -34.19
CA ARG A 4 -49.72 -16.59 -33.19
C ARG A 4 -49.29 -18.05 -33.26
N TYR A 5 -48.11 -18.29 -33.84
CA TYR A 5 -47.38 -19.55 -33.74
C TYR A 5 -46.87 -19.77 -32.31
N ASN A 6 -47.31 -20.87 -31.71
CA ASN A 6 -46.85 -21.36 -30.41
C ASN A 6 -45.50 -22.08 -30.61
N ARG A 7 -44.37 -21.40 -30.39
CA ARG A 7 -43.04 -22.04 -30.33
C ARG A 7 -42.65 -22.27 -28.88
N ARG A 8 -42.97 -23.44 -28.34
CA ARG A 8 -42.33 -23.95 -27.11
C ARG A 8 -40.89 -24.33 -27.44
N ASN A 9 -39.95 -23.81 -26.67
CA ASN A 9 -38.51 -24.04 -26.83
C ASN A 9 -38.14 -25.43 -26.27
N PRO A 10 -37.35 -26.29 -26.95
CA PRO A 10 -37.17 -27.71 -26.55
C PRO A 10 -36.22 -27.96 -25.36
N TRP A 11 -35.68 -26.92 -24.72
CA TRP A 11 -34.57 -27.04 -23.75
C TRP A 11 -34.96 -26.84 -22.29
N THR A 12 -36.25 -26.83 -21.94
CA THR A 12 -36.68 -26.90 -20.53
C THR A 12 -36.91 -28.36 -20.13
N ARG A 13 -35.83 -29.11 -19.89
CA ARG A 13 -35.90 -30.37 -19.15
C ARG A 13 -35.91 -30.06 -17.65
N SER A 14 -37.10 -29.91 -17.08
CA SER A 14 -37.32 -29.90 -15.63
C SER A 14 -37.47 -31.36 -15.17
N SER A 15 -36.47 -31.86 -14.43
CA SER A 15 -36.40 -33.08 -13.60
C SER A 15 -36.89 -34.45 -14.15
N PRO A 16 -36.16 -35.58 -13.93
CA PRO A 16 -36.55 -36.89 -14.48
C PRO A 16 -37.76 -37.56 -13.80
N GLU A 17 -38.23 -37.01 -12.69
CA GLU A 17 -39.36 -37.53 -11.94
C GLU A 17 -40.40 -36.42 -11.83
N GLY A 18 -41.57 -36.63 -12.41
CA GLY A 18 -42.68 -35.67 -12.52
C GLY A 18 -43.33 -35.25 -11.19
N ARG A 19 -42.53 -34.94 -10.17
CA ARG A 19 -42.99 -34.15 -9.02
C ARG A 19 -43.08 -32.70 -9.48
N ALA A 20 -44.31 -32.20 -9.61
CA ALA A 20 -44.57 -30.77 -9.63
C ALA A 20 -43.76 -30.13 -8.49
N LEU A 21 -43.08 -29.01 -8.77
CA LEU A 21 -42.38 -28.22 -7.76
C LEU A 21 -43.42 -27.80 -6.70
N SER A 22 -43.54 -28.58 -5.63
CA SER A 22 -44.33 -28.20 -4.47
C SER A 22 -43.70 -26.94 -3.88
N THR A 23 -44.51 -25.94 -3.57
CA THR A 23 -44.07 -24.79 -2.78
C THR A 23 -43.35 -25.31 -1.53
N ILE A 24 -42.12 -24.85 -1.31
CA ILE A 24 -41.40 -25.11 -0.06
C ILE A 24 -42.33 -24.59 1.04
N PRO A 25 -42.79 -25.43 1.98
CA PRO A 25 -43.61 -24.94 3.08
C PRO A 25 -42.80 -23.85 3.77
N GLU A 26 -43.39 -22.65 3.92
CA GLU A 26 -42.79 -21.58 4.68
C GLU A 26 -42.60 -22.10 6.11
N ALA A 27 -41.41 -22.63 6.41
CA ALA A 27 -40.98 -22.85 7.77
C ALA A 27 -41.20 -21.52 8.48
N GLY A 28 -42.04 -21.50 9.52
CA GLY A 28 -42.48 -20.28 10.17
C GLY A 28 -41.32 -19.32 10.43
N VAL A 29 -41.56 -18.01 10.31
CA VAL A 29 -40.55 -16.95 10.33
C VAL A 29 -39.51 -17.21 11.43
N VAL A 30 -38.39 -17.84 11.06
CA VAL A 30 -37.24 -17.95 11.95
C VAL A 30 -36.72 -16.53 12.03
N GLN A 31 -37.02 -15.81 13.12
CA GLN A 31 -36.42 -14.52 13.42
C GLN A 31 -34.93 -14.74 13.62
N ALA A 32 -34.18 -14.73 12.52
CA ALA A 32 -32.73 -14.86 12.54
C ALA A 32 -32.16 -13.71 13.38
N ARG A 33 -31.56 -14.06 14.52
CA ARG A 33 -30.94 -13.07 15.39
C ARG A 33 -29.67 -12.54 14.70
N PRO A 34 -29.58 -11.22 14.44
CA PRO A 34 -28.41 -10.65 13.80
C PRO A 34 -27.16 -10.88 14.66
N THR A 35 -26.07 -11.31 14.04
CA THR A 35 -24.80 -11.58 14.74
C THR A 35 -23.73 -10.58 14.30
N ILE A 36 -22.58 -10.59 14.99
CA ILE A 36 -21.41 -9.83 14.51
C ILE A 36 -20.97 -10.27 13.11
N ALA A 37 -21.21 -11.54 12.75
CA ALA A 37 -20.95 -12.03 11.41
C ALA A 37 -21.85 -11.36 10.37
N THR A 38 -23.12 -11.15 10.70
CA THR A 38 -24.07 -10.40 9.87
C THR A 38 -23.62 -8.95 9.70
N VAL A 39 -23.15 -8.30 10.77
CA VAL A 39 -22.60 -6.93 10.71
C VAL A 39 -21.42 -6.85 9.76
N GLU A 40 -20.37 -7.67 9.96
CA GLU A 40 -19.15 -7.60 9.16
C GLU A 40 -19.40 -7.91 7.68
N ARG A 41 -20.25 -8.91 7.38
CA ARG A 41 -20.63 -9.24 5.99
C ARG A 41 -21.46 -8.15 5.34
N ALA A 42 -22.44 -7.59 6.05
CA ALA A 42 -23.26 -6.51 5.52
C ALA A 42 -22.45 -5.22 5.29
N SER A 43 -21.55 -4.87 6.23
CA SER A 43 -20.62 -3.76 6.05
C SER A 43 -19.72 -3.99 4.83
N ALA A 44 -19.13 -5.18 4.69
CA ALA A 44 -18.25 -5.49 3.57
C ALA A 44 -18.98 -5.49 2.22
N ALA A 45 -20.21 -6.04 2.16
CA ALA A 45 -21.02 -6.01 0.96
C ALA A 45 -21.35 -4.56 0.54
N LYS A 46 -21.74 -3.71 1.50
CA LYS A 46 -21.98 -2.30 1.23
C LYS A 46 -20.72 -1.60 0.72
N ILE A 47 -19.58 -1.80 1.38
CA ILE A 47 -18.30 -1.22 0.97
C ILE A 47 -17.94 -1.64 -0.45
N PHE A 48 -18.04 -2.93 -0.75
CA PHE A 48 -17.74 -3.47 -2.08
C PHE A 48 -18.63 -2.83 -3.15
N LEU A 49 -19.95 -2.79 -2.95
CA LEU A 49 -20.89 -2.21 -3.89
C LEU A 49 -20.61 -0.71 -4.12
N GLU A 50 -20.36 0.04 -3.05
CA GLU A 50 -20.02 1.47 -3.17
C GLU A 50 -18.73 1.69 -3.98
N THR A 51 -17.68 0.90 -3.72
CA THR A 51 -16.43 1.01 -4.50
C THR A 51 -16.59 0.56 -5.94
N TYR A 52 -17.34 -0.53 -6.17
CA TYR A 52 -17.56 -1.10 -7.50
C TYR A 52 -18.34 -0.14 -8.40
N PHE A 53 -19.44 0.41 -7.91
CA PHE A 53 -20.22 1.37 -8.68
C PHE A 53 -19.50 2.72 -8.85
N ASN A 54 -18.67 3.13 -7.89
CA ASN A 54 -17.79 4.29 -8.07
C ASN A 54 -16.85 4.10 -9.25
N GLU A 55 -16.13 2.98 -9.33
CA GLU A 55 -15.24 2.67 -10.45
C GLU A 55 -16.00 2.54 -11.79
N LEU A 56 -17.18 1.92 -11.78
CA LEU A 56 -17.98 1.70 -12.99
C LEU A 56 -18.54 2.99 -13.58
N LEU A 57 -18.97 3.91 -12.71
CA LEU A 57 -19.58 5.18 -13.08
C LEU A 57 -18.56 6.29 -13.32
N TYR A 58 -17.33 6.15 -12.81
CA TYR A 58 -16.25 7.08 -13.08
C TYR A 58 -15.85 7.03 -14.56
N LYS A 59 -15.84 8.21 -15.20
CA LYS A 59 -15.46 8.38 -16.61
C LYS A 59 -14.39 9.48 -16.70
N PRO A 60 -13.40 9.34 -17.60
CA PRO A 60 -13.14 8.18 -18.45
C PRO A 60 -12.67 6.96 -17.65
N ASN A 61 -12.97 5.75 -18.11
CA ASN A 61 -12.48 4.53 -17.46
C ASN A 61 -11.05 4.20 -17.93
N ALA A 62 -10.33 3.34 -17.20
CA ALA A 62 -8.93 3.02 -17.49
C ALA A 62 -8.68 2.54 -18.94
N ARG A 63 -9.60 1.75 -19.50
CA ARG A 63 -9.51 1.30 -20.90
C ARG A 63 -9.63 2.47 -21.90
N ALA A 64 -10.55 3.40 -21.65
CA ALA A 64 -10.71 4.58 -22.50
C ALA A 64 -9.49 5.50 -22.41
N LEU A 65 -8.92 5.69 -21.21
CA LEU A 65 -7.69 6.47 -21.01
C LEU A 65 -6.51 5.88 -21.78
N ARG A 66 -6.29 4.57 -21.70
CA ARG A 66 -5.23 3.90 -22.48
C ARG A 66 -5.48 4.01 -23.99
N GLY A 67 -6.73 3.89 -24.43
CA GLY A 67 -7.09 4.09 -25.84
C GLY A 67 -6.80 5.52 -26.33
N GLN A 68 -7.13 6.53 -25.53
CA GLN A 68 -6.81 7.93 -25.83
C GLN A 68 -5.30 8.19 -25.86
N CYS A 69 -4.55 7.58 -24.94
CA CYS A 69 -3.09 7.66 -24.93
C CYS A 69 -2.49 7.08 -26.21
N LEU A 70 -2.97 5.91 -26.66
CA LEU A 70 -2.54 5.33 -27.93
C LEU A 70 -2.85 6.24 -29.12
N GLU A 71 -4.07 6.76 -29.22
CA GLU A 71 -4.42 7.63 -30.36
C GLU A 71 -3.59 8.91 -30.36
N SER A 72 -3.30 9.49 -29.19
CA SER A 72 -2.40 10.63 -29.07
C SER A 72 -0.98 10.31 -29.58
N GLN A 73 -0.44 9.15 -29.22
CA GLN A 73 0.85 8.68 -29.72
C GLN A 73 0.83 8.50 -31.25
N LEU A 74 -0.20 7.83 -31.79
CA LEU A 74 -0.36 7.62 -33.23
C LEU A 74 -0.52 8.93 -34.02
N CYS A 75 -1.12 9.96 -33.42
CA CYS A 75 -1.20 11.29 -34.02
C CYS A 75 0.17 11.97 -34.09
N ASN A 76 1.02 11.80 -33.06
CA ASN A 76 2.35 12.41 -33.01
C ASN A 76 3.34 11.76 -33.99
N TYR A 77 3.12 10.51 -34.41
CA TYR A 77 3.89 9.87 -35.47
C TYR A 77 3.43 10.35 -36.86
N LEU A 78 4.05 11.44 -37.33
CA LEU A 78 3.78 12.07 -38.63
C LEU A 78 4.23 11.21 -39.83
N LEU A 79 5.20 10.30 -39.64
CA LEU A 79 5.82 9.50 -40.71
C LEU A 79 5.13 8.16 -41.00
N MET A 80 4.10 7.78 -40.23
CA MET A 80 3.42 6.49 -40.40
C MET A 80 2.21 6.58 -41.33
N THR A 81 2.04 5.58 -42.19
CA THR A 81 0.89 5.46 -43.10
C THR A 81 -0.41 5.14 -42.34
N PRO A 82 -1.60 5.48 -42.89
CA PRO A 82 -2.89 5.10 -42.31
C PRO A 82 -3.02 3.59 -42.07
N GLU A 83 -2.49 2.76 -42.97
CA GLU A 83 -2.51 1.30 -42.89
C GLU A 83 -1.67 0.77 -41.72
N GLU A 84 -0.48 1.33 -41.50
CA GLU A 84 0.38 0.97 -40.36
C GLU A 84 -0.26 1.38 -39.02
N LYS A 85 -0.86 2.56 -38.97
CA LYS A 85 -1.62 3.01 -37.79
C LYS A 85 -2.78 2.06 -37.50
N GLU A 86 -3.49 1.58 -38.51
CA GLU A 86 -4.59 0.63 -38.32
C GLU A 86 -4.10 -0.74 -37.84
N LYS A 87 -2.96 -1.24 -38.33
CA LYS A 87 -2.33 -2.47 -37.80
C LYS A 87 -2.06 -2.34 -36.30
N ILE A 88 -1.52 -1.21 -35.84
CA ILE A 88 -1.29 -0.94 -34.41
C ILE A 88 -2.61 -0.94 -33.64
N ARG A 89 -3.67 -0.29 -34.15
CA ARG A 89 -5.00 -0.29 -33.50
C ARG A 89 -5.60 -1.68 -33.37
N VAL A 90 -5.50 -2.50 -34.41
CA VAL A 90 -5.99 -3.90 -34.39
C VAL A 90 -5.22 -4.70 -33.34
N GLN A 91 -3.89 -4.59 -33.33
CA GLN A 91 -3.04 -5.25 -32.35
C GLN A 91 -3.37 -4.79 -30.91
N TYR A 92 -3.54 -3.49 -30.68
CA TYR A 92 -3.92 -2.93 -29.39
C TYR A 92 -5.28 -3.46 -28.91
N ARG A 93 -6.31 -3.46 -29.78
CA ARG A 93 -7.65 -4.00 -29.46
C ARG A 93 -7.58 -5.48 -29.06
N ARG A 94 -6.72 -6.25 -29.74
CA ARG A 94 -6.47 -7.66 -29.42
C ARG A 94 -5.81 -7.81 -28.05
N GLN A 95 -4.74 -7.05 -27.79
CA GLN A 95 -4.04 -7.08 -26.51
C GLN A 95 -4.95 -6.66 -25.34
N GLU A 96 -5.79 -5.63 -25.51
CA GLU A 96 -6.81 -5.23 -24.53
C GLU A 96 -7.81 -6.36 -24.23
N THR A 97 -8.21 -7.11 -25.26
CA THR A 97 -9.12 -8.26 -25.06
C THR A 97 -8.45 -9.37 -24.25
N CYS A 98 -7.19 -9.69 -24.55
CA CYS A 98 -6.40 -10.66 -23.77
C CYS A 98 -6.19 -10.18 -22.33
N HIS A 99 -5.86 -8.91 -22.15
CA HIS A 99 -5.69 -8.28 -20.84
C HIS A 99 -6.93 -8.39 -19.96
N LEU A 100 -8.11 -8.11 -20.53
CA LEU A 100 -9.39 -8.23 -19.82
C LEU A 100 -9.69 -9.70 -19.45
N ARG A 101 -9.31 -10.67 -20.29
CA ARG A 101 -9.47 -12.10 -20.00
C ARG A 101 -8.55 -12.54 -18.85
N GLU A 102 -7.27 -12.19 -18.89
CA GLU A 102 -6.32 -12.47 -17.80
C GLU A 102 -6.79 -11.83 -16.49
N SER A 103 -7.21 -10.57 -16.53
CA SER A 103 -7.75 -9.85 -15.37
C SER A 103 -8.97 -10.54 -14.76
N ARG A 104 -9.89 -11.06 -15.58
CA ARG A 104 -11.04 -11.84 -15.11
C ARG A 104 -10.61 -13.17 -14.51
N ALA A 105 -9.69 -13.88 -15.14
CA ALA A 105 -9.17 -15.15 -14.65
C ALA A 105 -8.50 -14.98 -13.28
N MET A 106 -7.69 -13.94 -13.10
CA MET A 106 -7.06 -13.64 -11.80
C MET A 106 -8.10 -13.28 -10.72
N ARG A 107 -9.12 -12.48 -11.06
CA ARG A 107 -10.21 -12.15 -10.12
C ARG A 107 -11.02 -13.39 -9.73
N ALA A 108 -11.34 -14.25 -10.69
CA ALA A 108 -12.06 -15.50 -10.44
C ALA A 108 -11.22 -16.46 -9.58
N GLY A 109 -9.93 -16.62 -9.88
CA GLY A 109 -9.00 -17.44 -9.09
C GLY A 109 -8.87 -16.93 -7.65
N SER A 110 -8.79 -15.62 -7.45
CA SER A 110 -8.72 -15.01 -6.11
C SER A 110 -10.00 -15.21 -5.28
N LEU A 111 -11.17 -15.37 -5.93
CA LEU A 111 -12.46 -15.60 -5.26
C LEU A 111 -12.75 -17.09 -5.03
N ALA A 112 -12.35 -17.97 -5.96
CA ALA A 112 -12.59 -19.42 -5.87
C ALA A 112 -11.76 -20.10 -4.77
N TYR A 113 -10.66 -19.47 -4.33
CA TYR A 113 -9.69 -20.06 -3.40
C TYR A 113 -10.06 -19.99 -1.91
N HIS A 114 -11.35 -19.90 -1.58
CA HIS A 114 -11.83 -19.97 -0.19
C HIS A 114 -11.91 -21.41 0.35
N GLY A 115 -11.29 -22.40 -0.33
CA GLY A 115 -11.30 -23.82 0.05
C GLY A 115 -9.89 -24.43 0.19
N ASN A 116 -9.58 -24.92 1.39
CA ASN A 116 -8.56 -25.91 1.82
C ASN A 116 -7.11 -25.92 1.28
N GLN A 117 -6.66 -24.98 0.46
CA GLN A 117 -5.22 -24.83 0.13
C GLN A 117 -4.69 -23.48 0.64
N ASP A 118 -3.53 -23.49 1.30
CA ASP A 118 -3.01 -22.34 2.06
C ASP A 118 -2.38 -21.22 1.20
N SER A 119 -1.93 -21.51 -0.03
CA SER A 119 -1.21 -20.55 -0.88
C SER A 119 -1.92 -20.28 -2.20
N SER A 120 -2.20 -19.00 -2.52
CA SER A 120 -2.84 -18.64 -3.79
C SER A 120 -2.01 -19.10 -5.00
N PRO A 121 -2.61 -19.67 -6.06
CA PRO A 121 -1.88 -20.09 -7.26
C PRO A 121 -1.15 -18.93 -7.94
N LEU A 122 -1.58 -17.68 -7.70
CA LEU A 122 -0.89 -16.49 -8.17
C LEU A 122 0.45 -16.25 -7.45
N VAL A 123 0.56 -16.60 -6.17
CA VAL A 123 1.81 -16.53 -5.39
C VAL A 123 2.82 -17.54 -5.95
N ASN A 124 2.34 -18.74 -6.30
CA ASN A 124 3.20 -19.83 -6.79
C ASN A 124 3.90 -19.53 -8.13
N ASN A 125 3.43 -18.49 -8.84
CA ASN A 125 4.07 -17.96 -10.04
C ASN A 125 5.32 -17.14 -9.73
N TYR A 126 5.59 -16.82 -8.46
CA TYR A 126 6.76 -16.04 -8.04
C TYR A 126 7.65 -16.90 -7.15
N GLU A 127 8.92 -17.00 -7.52
CA GLU A 127 9.95 -17.66 -6.73
C GLU A 127 10.67 -16.61 -5.86
N PRO A 128 10.64 -16.73 -4.52
CA PRO A 128 11.32 -15.80 -3.63
C PRO A 128 12.84 -16.00 -3.70
N LEU A 129 13.59 -14.90 -3.79
CA LEU A 129 15.05 -14.89 -3.84
C LEU A 129 15.65 -14.37 -2.53
N GLN A 130 15.38 -13.11 -2.17
CA GLN A 130 15.97 -12.43 -1.01
C GLN A 130 14.96 -11.50 -0.32
N ILE A 131 15.12 -11.25 0.97
CA ILE A 131 14.34 -10.21 1.68
C ILE A 131 15.06 -8.86 1.48
N LEU A 132 14.34 -7.88 0.94
CA LEU A 132 14.86 -6.53 0.70
C LEU A 132 14.61 -5.59 1.89
N GLY A 133 13.53 -5.83 2.66
CA GLY A 133 13.20 -4.99 3.80
C GLY A 133 12.03 -5.52 4.64
N LYS A 134 12.03 -5.22 5.93
CA LYS A 134 10.97 -5.61 6.88
C LYS A 134 10.20 -4.35 7.33
N GLY A 135 8.93 -4.27 6.99
CA GLY A 135 8.02 -3.18 7.37
C GLY A 135 7.19 -3.49 8.61
N SER A 136 6.36 -2.53 9.02
CA SER A 136 5.49 -2.66 10.21
C SER A 136 4.35 -3.68 10.07
N PHE A 137 3.98 -4.04 8.84
CA PHE A 137 2.85 -4.95 8.57
C PHE A 137 3.21 -6.11 7.63
N GLY A 138 4.47 -6.21 7.21
CA GLY A 138 4.86 -7.07 6.11
C GLY A 138 6.34 -7.02 5.76
N VAL A 139 6.70 -7.74 4.72
CA VAL A 139 8.08 -7.88 4.22
C VAL A 139 8.10 -7.60 2.73
N VAL A 140 9.15 -6.94 2.26
CA VAL A 140 9.44 -6.77 0.83
C VAL A 140 10.46 -7.82 0.43
N ARG A 141 10.12 -8.64 -0.57
CA ARG A 141 10.95 -9.74 -1.07
C ARG A 141 11.32 -9.47 -2.52
N LEU A 142 12.56 -9.72 -2.89
CA LEU A 142 12.95 -9.91 -4.27
C LEU A 142 12.41 -11.25 -4.74
N VAL A 143 11.74 -11.26 -5.89
CA VAL A 143 11.13 -12.47 -6.46
C VAL A 143 11.40 -12.57 -7.96
N ARG A 144 11.45 -13.78 -8.50
CA ARG A 144 11.51 -14.05 -9.94
C ARG A 144 10.17 -14.60 -10.42
N GLU A 145 9.55 -13.98 -11.42
CA GLU A 145 8.34 -14.55 -12.04
C GLU A 145 8.71 -15.82 -12.82
N LYS A 146 8.04 -16.93 -12.56
CA LYS A 146 8.27 -18.19 -13.27
C LYS A 146 7.83 -18.05 -14.75
N PRO A 147 8.53 -18.69 -15.69
CA PRO A 147 8.12 -18.70 -17.09
C PRO A 147 6.73 -19.30 -17.21
N ALA A 148 5.79 -18.56 -17.82
CA ALA A 148 4.46 -19.07 -18.11
C ALA A 148 4.38 -19.51 -19.58
N PRO A 149 3.81 -20.69 -19.90
CA PRO A 149 3.65 -21.14 -21.28
C PRO A 149 2.84 -20.11 -22.08
N GLY A 150 3.35 -19.72 -23.26
CA GLY A 150 2.72 -18.70 -24.14
C GLY A 150 3.18 -17.26 -23.93
N HIS A 151 4.35 -17.01 -23.33
CA HIS A 151 4.92 -15.67 -23.12
C HIS A 151 6.33 -15.57 -23.75
N ALA A 152 6.69 -14.39 -24.29
CA ALA A 152 7.95 -14.19 -25.04
C ALA A 152 9.18 -13.96 -24.17
N PHE A 153 8.99 -13.58 -22.90
CA PHE A 153 10.08 -13.03 -22.10
C PHE A 153 10.48 -13.97 -20.97
N PRO A 154 11.79 -14.05 -20.66
CA PRO A 154 12.29 -14.80 -19.52
C PRO A 154 11.73 -14.25 -18.20
N GLY A 155 11.77 -15.07 -17.16
CA GLY A 155 11.30 -14.71 -15.83
C GLY A 155 12.00 -13.46 -15.28
N GLN A 156 11.26 -12.35 -15.23
CA GLN A 156 11.76 -11.06 -14.75
C GLN A 156 11.73 -11.01 -13.22
N VAL A 157 12.66 -10.27 -12.64
CA VAL A 157 12.73 -10.00 -11.21
C VAL A 157 11.83 -8.82 -10.80
N TYR A 158 11.25 -8.91 -9.62
CA TYR A 158 10.33 -7.93 -9.07
C TYR A 158 10.53 -7.78 -7.56
N ALA A 159 10.11 -6.65 -7.00
CA ALA A 159 9.96 -6.45 -5.57
C ALA A 159 8.52 -6.76 -5.17
N MET A 160 8.31 -7.81 -4.37
CA MET A 160 7.00 -8.21 -3.86
C MET A 160 6.84 -7.82 -2.39
N LYS A 161 5.96 -6.86 -2.11
CA LYS A 161 5.54 -6.49 -0.76
C LYS A 161 4.43 -7.44 -0.30
N VAL A 162 4.74 -8.27 0.69
CA VAL A 162 3.83 -9.24 1.32
C VAL A 162 3.33 -8.66 2.62
N ILE A 163 2.02 -8.41 2.72
CA ILE A 163 1.41 -7.70 3.86
C ILE A 163 0.44 -8.64 4.58
N ARG A 164 0.68 -8.86 5.88
CA ARG A 164 -0.12 -9.79 6.69
C ARG A 164 -1.47 -9.16 7.04
N LYS A 165 -2.57 -9.80 6.62
CA LYS A 165 -3.93 -9.30 6.85
C LYS A 165 -4.23 -9.14 8.34
N THR A 166 -3.79 -10.09 9.16
CA THR A 166 -4.02 -10.09 10.61
C THR A 166 -3.53 -8.82 11.30
N GLU A 167 -2.28 -8.45 11.04
CA GLU A 167 -1.62 -7.34 11.74
C GLU A 167 -2.16 -5.99 11.26
N MET A 168 -2.33 -5.87 9.94
CA MET A 168 -2.86 -4.67 9.32
C MET A 168 -4.33 -4.39 9.72
N LEU A 169 -5.20 -5.41 9.78
CA LEU A 169 -6.60 -5.25 10.20
C LEU A 169 -6.72 -4.88 11.69
N ARG A 170 -5.87 -5.43 12.56
CA ARG A 170 -5.81 -5.07 13.99
C ARG A 170 -5.43 -3.60 14.20
N ASN A 171 -4.62 -3.06 13.29
CA ASN A 171 -4.19 -1.66 13.31
C ASN A 171 -5.12 -0.73 12.51
N SER A 172 -6.25 -1.24 12.00
CA SER A 172 -7.23 -0.48 11.20
C SER A 172 -6.61 0.25 10.00
N GLN A 173 -5.66 -0.39 9.30
CA GLN A 173 -4.96 0.22 8.15
C GLN A 173 -5.54 -0.21 6.79
N GLU A 174 -6.80 -0.66 6.76
CA GLU A 174 -7.44 -1.11 5.52
C GLU A 174 -7.60 0.02 4.48
N GLY A 175 -7.89 1.24 4.94
CA GLY A 175 -7.94 2.42 4.08
C GLY A 175 -6.57 2.82 3.51
N HIS A 176 -5.53 2.76 4.33
CA HIS A 176 -4.16 3.06 3.95
C HIS A 176 -3.62 2.14 2.85
N LEU A 177 -3.88 0.82 2.94
CA LEU A 177 -3.47 -0.10 1.88
C LEU A 177 -4.23 0.09 0.57
N ARG A 178 -5.50 0.51 0.64
CA ARG A 178 -6.25 0.88 -0.56
C ARG A 178 -5.71 2.16 -1.17
N ALA A 179 -5.35 3.15 -0.36
CA ALA A 179 -4.70 4.38 -0.83
C ALA A 179 -3.39 4.07 -1.57
N GLU A 180 -2.54 3.23 -0.98
CA GLU A 180 -1.28 2.80 -1.59
C GLU A 180 -1.53 2.11 -2.94
N ARG A 181 -2.42 1.11 -2.97
CA ARG A 181 -2.76 0.40 -4.22
C ARG A 181 -3.34 1.33 -5.28
N ASP A 182 -4.31 2.15 -4.90
CA ASP A 182 -5.05 2.99 -5.85
C ASP A 182 -4.14 4.07 -6.45
N PHE A 183 -3.21 4.62 -5.65
CA PHE A 183 -2.15 5.51 -6.15
C PHE A 183 -1.27 4.78 -7.17
N LEU A 184 -0.76 3.60 -6.83
CA LEU A 184 0.13 2.82 -7.69
C LEU A 184 -0.54 2.39 -9.01
N VAL A 185 -1.86 2.20 -9.00
CA VAL A 185 -2.64 1.96 -10.22
C VAL A 185 -2.81 3.27 -11.03
N ALA A 186 -3.07 4.40 -10.35
CA ALA A 186 -3.24 5.70 -10.99
C ALA A 186 -1.93 6.26 -11.58
N SER A 187 -0.77 5.90 -11.01
CA SER A 187 0.55 6.28 -11.51
C SER A 187 1.05 5.41 -12.67
N GLU A 188 0.19 4.56 -13.26
CA GLU A 188 0.53 3.77 -14.44
C GLU A 188 1.02 4.68 -15.58
N GLY A 189 2.29 4.54 -15.96
CA GLY A 189 2.92 5.34 -17.02
C GLY A 189 3.77 6.50 -16.51
N SER A 190 3.70 6.80 -15.20
CA SER A 190 4.60 7.76 -14.57
C SER A 190 6.03 7.24 -14.53
N GLN A 191 7.00 8.13 -14.78
CA GLN A 191 8.42 7.85 -14.61
C GLN A 191 8.90 8.04 -13.17
N TRP A 192 8.14 8.78 -12.35
CA TRP A 192 8.57 9.25 -11.05
C TRP A 192 8.08 8.39 -9.88
N ALA A 193 7.12 7.50 -10.09
CA ALA A 193 6.62 6.57 -9.08
C ALA A 193 7.06 5.14 -9.40
N VAL A 194 7.31 4.33 -8.36
CA VAL A 194 7.63 2.90 -8.51
C VAL A 194 6.46 2.18 -9.19
N PRO A 195 6.65 1.55 -10.36
CA PRO A 195 5.52 0.94 -11.05
C PRO A 195 5.00 -0.33 -10.39
N LEU A 196 3.67 -0.42 -10.25
CA LEU A 196 2.99 -1.65 -9.86
C LEU A 196 2.78 -2.55 -11.08
N ILE A 197 3.17 -3.81 -10.93
CA ILE A 197 3.03 -4.86 -11.95
C ILE A 197 1.76 -5.66 -11.71
N ALA A 198 1.51 -6.06 -10.48
CA ALA A 198 0.30 -6.79 -10.10
C ALA A 198 -0.02 -6.62 -8.62
N SER A 199 -1.29 -6.80 -8.28
CA SER A 199 -1.74 -6.94 -6.89
C SER A 199 -2.73 -8.09 -6.78
N PHE A 200 -2.65 -8.85 -5.71
CA PHE A 200 -3.54 -9.98 -5.44
C PHE A 200 -3.50 -10.34 -3.96
N GLN A 201 -4.30 -11.32 -3.56
CA GLN A 201 -4.44 -11.71 -2.16
C GLN A 201 -4.68 -13.20 -2.02
N ASP A 202 -4.42 -13.70 -0.82
CA ASP A 202 -4.93 -14.98 -0.31
C ASP A 202 -5.64 -14.78 1.03
N ILE A 203 -5.91 -15.85 1.78
CA ILE A 203 -6.60 -15.77 3.07
C ILE A 203 -5.77 -15.10 4.18
N THR A 204 -4.44 -15.12 4.05
CA THR A 204 -3.48 -14.66 5.06
C THR A 204 -2.87 -13.29 4.73
N ASN A 205 -2.61 -13.02 3.45
CA ASN A 205 -1.74 -11.96 2.98
C ASN A 205 -2.35 -11.18 1.80
N LEU A 206 -1.84 -9.96 1.64
CA LEU A 206 -1.98 -9.13 0.44
C LEU A 206 -0.61 -9.01 -0.22
N TYR A 207 -0.61 -8.94 -1.55
CA TYR A 207 0.61 -8.91 -2.36
C TYR A 207 0.57 -7.70 -3.29
N LEU A 208 1.63 -6.90 -3.27
CA LEU A 208 1.93 -5.87 -4.26
C LEU A 208 3.23 -6.25 -4.95
N VAL A 209 3.17 -6.60 -6.23
CA VAL A 209 4.32 -6.90 -7.08
C VAL A 209 4.69 -5.63 -7.82
N MET A 210 5.89 -5.11 -7.56
CA MET A 210 6.38 -3.84 -8.04
C MET A 210 7.68 -4.04 -8.82
N GLU A 211 8.03 -3.07 -9.66
CA GLU A 211 9.34 -3.02 -10.31
C GLU A 211 10.45 -3.03 -9.26
N TYR A 212 11.47 -3.86 -9.45
CA TYR A 212 12.61 -3.92 -8.55
C TYR A 212 13.52 -2.69 -8.73
N MET A 213 13.87 -2.04 -7.62
CA MET A 213 14.76 -0.87 -7.58
C MET A 213 16.11 -1.29 -6.98
N PRO A 214 17.09 -1.71 -7.79
CA PRO A 214 18.30 -2.36 -7.30
C PRO A 214 19.27 -1.41 -6.59
N GLY A 215 19.17 -0.10 -6.78
CA GLY A 215 20.05 0.88 -6.12
C GLY A 215 19.79 1.09 -4.62
N GLY A 216 18.77 0.42 -4.07
CA GLY A 216 18.29 0.61 -2.70
C GLY A 216 17.47 1.89 -2.55
N ASP A 217 17.39 2.40 -1.33
CA ASP A 217 16.74 3.68 -1.03
C ASP A 217 17.75 4.83 -0.89
N PHE A 218 17.24 6.06 -0.94
CA PHE A 218 18.07 7.26 -0.83
C PHE A 218 18.66 7.44 0.56
N LEU A 219 18.05 6.89 1.62
CA LEU A 219 18.64 6.91 2.96
C LEU A 219 19.94 6.09 2.97
N GLY A 220 19.93 4.89 2.38
CA GLY A 220 21.10 4.03 2.23
C GLY A 220 22.22 4.73 1.45
N LEU A 221 21.87 5.50 0.41
CA LEU A 221 22.86 6.34 -0.29
C LEU A 221 23.45 7.42 0.62
N LEU A 222 22.62 8.12 1.41
CA LEU A 222 23.07 9.14 2.37
C LEU A 222 23.96 8.54 3.45
N ILE A 223 23.66 7.34 3.95
CA ILE A 223 24.49 6.64 4.94
C ILE A 223 25.87 6.30 4.34
N ARG A 224 25.90 5.78 3.10
CA ARG A 224 27.17 5.41 2.42
C ARG A 224 28.04 6.63 2.09
N GLN A 225 27.43 7.72 1.63
CA GLN A 225 28.16 8.92 1.18
C GLN A 225 28.42 9.93 2.30
N ASN A 226 27.67 9.86 3.41
CA ASN A 226 27.64 10.78 4.54
C ASN A 226 27.24 12.22 4.18
N ILE A 227 27.98 12.89 3.30
CA ILE A 227 27.75 14.27 2.85
C ILE A 227 27.74 14.31 1.32
N LEU A 228 26.61 14.71 0.74
CA LEU A 228 26.51 14.97 -0.68
C LEU A 228 27.01 16.37 -1.01
N GLN A 229 27.78 16.49 -2.10
CA GLN A 229 28.13 17.80 -2.65
C GLN A 229 26.87 18.49 -3.19
N GLU A 230 26.86 19.82 -3.13
CA GLU A 230 25.68 20.61 -3.49
C GLU A 230 25.14 20.34 -4.91
N PRO A 231 25.95 20.14 -5.97
CA PRO A 231 25.44 19.78 -7.29
C PRO A 231 24.74 18.41 -7.32
N ILE A 232 25.25 17.43 -6.57
CA ILE A 232 24.67 16.09 -6.45
C ILE A 232 23.34 16.17 -5.69
N ALA A 233 23.33 16.91 -4.58
CA ALA A 233 22.10 17.17 -3.82
C ALA A 233 21.06 17.91 -4.67
N GLN A 234 21.47 18.90 -5.46
CA GLN A 234 20.59 19.64 -6.36
C GLN A 234 19.92 18.72 -7.38
N PHE A 235 20.66 17.79 -7.99
CA PHE A 235 20.11 16.81 -8.93
C PHE A 235 19.00 15.97 -8.28
N TYR A 236 19.29 15.33 -7.14
CA TYR A 236 18.32 14.46 -6.48
C TYR A 236 17.14 15.22 -5.89
N ILE A 237 17.34 16.40 -5.32
CA ILE A 237 16.23 17.22 -4.83
C ILE A 237 15.34 17.67 -6.00
N ALA A 238 15.91 17.96 -7.18
CA ALA A 238 15.12 18.26 -8.37
C ALA A 238 14.23 17.06 -8.79
N GLU A 239 14.77 15.84 -8.76
CA GLU A 239 13.98 14.62 -9.02
C GLU A 239 12.89 14.40 -7.97
N MET A 240 13.19 14.62 -6.69
CA MET A 240 12.20 14.53 -5.60
C MET A 240 11.06 15.54 -5.79
N ILE A 241 11.36 16.76 -6.23
CA ILE A 241 10.35 17.78 -6.53
C ILE A 241 9.44 17.31 -7.66
N LEU A 242 10.00 16.78 -8.75
CA LEU A 242 9.21 16.27 -9.88
C LEU A 242 8.35 15.06 -9.48
N ALA A 243 8.87 14.18 -8.62
CA ALA A 243 8.11 13.05 -8.10
C ALA A 243 6.94 13.47 -7.19
N VAL A 244 7.11 14.51 -6.37
CA VAL A 244 6.03 15.06 -5.55
C VAL A 244 5.00 15.79 -6.42
N GLU A 245 5.44 16.59 -7.38
CA GLU A 245 4.57 17.29 -8.33
C GLU A 245 3.75 16.31 -9.18
N GLU A 246 4.35 15.18 -9.59
CA GLU A 246 3.65 14.08 -10.24
C GLU A 246 2.51 13.52 -9.38
N ALA A 247 2.78 13.24 -8.10
CA ALA A 247 1.75 12.79 -7.18
C ALA A 247 0.63 13.82 -7.03
N HIS A 248 0.97 15.12 -6.97
CA HIS A 248 0.02 16.22 -6.90
C HIS A 248 -0.84 16.32 -8.17
N ARG A 249 -0.25 16.11 -9.35
CA ARG A 249 -0.96 16.08 -10.65
C ARG A 249 -1.93 14.89 -10.75
N LEU A 250 -1.65 13.79 -10.07
CA LEU A 250 -2.57 12.67 -9.87
C LEU A 250 -3.60 12.92 -8.75
N ASN A 251 -3.63 14.11 -8.17
CA ASN A 251 -4.48 14.53 -7.05
C ASN A 251 -4.23 13.76 -5.73
N PHE A 252 -2.98 13.34 -5.49
CA PHE A 252 -2.57 12.72 -4.23
C PHE A 252 -1.56 13.60 -3.49
N ILE A 253 -1.74 13.72 -2.17
CA ILE A 253 -0.74 14.23 -1.24
C ILE A 253 -0.07 13.02 -0.58
N HIS A 254 1.25 12.90 -0.69
CA HIS A 254 1.97 11.74 -0.14
C HIS A 254 1.93 11.66 1.41
N ARG A 255 2.08 12.80 2.09
CA ARG A 255 2.07 12.95 3.56
C ARG A 255 3.19 12.24 4.35
N ASP A 256 4.15 11.61 3.68
CA ASP A 256 5.27 10.91 4.33
C ASP A 256 6.57 11.01 3.49
N ILE A 257 6.90 12.22 3.03
CA ILE A 257 8.11 12.45 2.24
C ILE A 257 9.34 12.31 3.12
N LYS A 258 10.21 11.37 2.75
CA LYS A 258 11.42 11.01 3.49
C LYS A 258 12.41 10.23 2.60
N PRO A 259 13.72 10.24 2.91
CA PRO A 259 14.73 9.56 2.07
C PRO A 259 14.42 8.09 1.75
N ASP A 260 13.93 7.31 2.71
CA ASP A 260 13.62 5.87 2.56
C ASP A 260 12.53 5.60 1.52
N ASN A 261 11.66 6.59 1.28
CA ASN A 261 10.57 6.47 0.31
C ASN A 261 11.00 6.79 -1.12
N PHE A 262 12.23 7.28 -1.34
CA PHE A 262 12.80 7.46 -2.67
C PHE A 262 13.75 6.31 -2.98
N LEU A 263 13.37 5.46 -3.93
CA LEU A 263 14.16 4.31 -4.36
C LEU A 263 14.97 4.65 -5.61
N ILE A 264 16.13 4.02 -5.76
CA ILE A 264 17.06 4.26 -6.86
C ILE A 264 16.89 3.13 -7.90
N SER A 265 16.55 3.50 -9.13
CA SER A 265 16.43 2.56 -10.25
C SER A 265 17.79 1.98 -10.68
N ALA A 266 17.77 0.98 -11.58
CA ALA A 266 19.00 0.46 -12.19
C ALA A 266 19.81 1.52 -12.96
N THR A 267 19.14 2.57 -13.46
CA THR A 267 19.82 3.68 -14.16
C THR A 267 20.42 4.70 -13.20
N GLY A 268 19.97 4.75 -11.93
CA GLY A 268 20.43 5.71 -10.92
C GLY A 268 19.45 6.84 -10.62
N HIS A 269 18.31 6.89 -11.31
CA HIS A 269 17.27 7.90 -11.09
C HIS A 269 16.32 7.53 -9.95
N LEU A 270 15.75 8.54 -9.29
CA LEU A 270 14.83 8.35 -8.18
C LEU A 270 13.40 8.06 -8.62
N LYS A 271 12.75 7.14 -7.91
CA LYS A 271 11.30 6.90 -7.95
C LYS A 271 10.72 6.90 -6.54
N ILE A 272 9.60 7.58 -6.35
CA ILE A 272 8.88 7.64 -5.07
C ILE A 272 8.05 6.37 -4.83
N SER A 273 7.98 5.96 -3.57
CA SER A 273 7.31 4.76 -3.09
C SER A 273 6.60 5.01 -1.75
N ASP A 274 5.86 4.01 -1.26
CA ASP A 274 5.14 4.02 0.03
C ASP A 274 4.06 5.10 0.20
N PHE A 275 2.96 4.93 -0.53
CA PHE A 275 1.78 5.79 -0.46
C PHE A 275 0.76 5.35 0.60
N GLY A 276 1.20 4.60 1.63
CA GLY A 276 0.31 4.12 2.70
C GLY A 276 -0.37 5.23 3.48
N LEU A 277 0.25 6.41 3.56
CA LEU A 277 -0.34 7.60 4.18
C LEU A 277 -0.88 8.59 3.15
N ALA A 278 -0.99 8.24 1.87
CA ALA A 278 -1.43 9.19 0.86
C ALA A 278 -2.88 9.66 1.08
N PHE A 279 -3.20 10.84 0.55
CA PHE A 279 -4.53 11.44 0.65
C PHE A 279 -4.95 12.05 -0.69
N ASN A 280 -6.14 11.69 -1.16
CA ASN A 280 -6.77 12.23 -2.37
C ASN A 280 -8.26 12.56 -2.15
N ASP A 281 -8.68 12.75 -0.89
CA ASP A 281 -10.08 12.92 -0.46
C ASP A 281 -11.02 11.74 -0.79
N HIS A 282 -10.48 10.60 -1.22
CA HIS A 282 -11.28 9.42 -1.48
C HIS A 282 -11.67 8.74 -0.17
N TRP A 283 -12.97 8.64 0.09
CA TRP A 283 -13.53 8.11 1.33
C TRP A 283 -13.09 6.67 1.66
N SER A 284 -12.70 5.87 0.66
CA SER A 284 -12.25 4.49 0.90
C SER A 284 -10.84 4.43 1.51
N HIS A 285 -10.12 5.56 1.50
CA HIS A 285 -8.78 5.69 2.06
C HIS A 285 -8.80 6.09 3.54
N ASP A 286 -9.97 6.50 4.05
CA ASP A 286 -10.18 6.87 5.45
C ASP A 286 -10.61 5.65 6.30
N ALA A 287 -9.89 5.40 7.40
CA ALA A 287 -10.27 4.37 8.36
C ALA A 287 -11.63 4.61 9.03
N ALA A 288 -12.04 5.87 9.20
CA ALA A 288 -13.32 6.24 9.81
C ALA A 288 -14.51 5.74 8.97
N TYR A 289 -14.37 5.69 7.64
CA TYR A 289 -15.40 5.19 6.74
C TYR A 289 -15.81 3.74 7.10
N TYR A 290 -14.83 2.86 7.30
CA TYR A 290 -15.09 1.46 7.63
C TYR A 290 -15.69 1.29 9.01
N ASN A 291 -15.17 2.01 10.00
CA ASN A 291 -15.70 1.99 11.36
C ASN A 291 -17.15 2.50 11.38
N THR A 292 -17.48 3.54 10.62
CA THR A 292 -18.86 4.04 10.50
C THR A 292 -19.82 2.95 10.06
N HIS A 293 -19.43 2.16 9.05
CA HIS A 293 -20.27 1.11 8.50
C HIS A 293 -20.51 -0.03 9.49
N ARG A 294 -19.49 -0.41 10.26
CA ARG A 294 -19.59 -1.47 11.26
C ARG A 294 -20.41 -1.02 12.47
N TYR A 295 -20.04 0.09 13.09
CA TYR A 295 -20.65 0.54 14.34
C TYR A 295 -22.08 1.08 14.15
N SER A 296 -22.41 1.61 12.98
CA SER A 296 -23.80 1.94 12.63
C SER A 296 -24.71 0.71 12.69
N LEU A 297 -24.25 -0.42 12.15
CA LEU A 297 -25.00 -1.68 12.18
C LEU A 297 -25.04 -2.30 13.57
N VAL A 298 -23.92 -2.32 14.31
CA VAL A 298 -23.89 -2.76 15.71
C VAL A 298 -24.97 -2.04 16.53
N ARG A 299 -25.04 -0.71 16.41
CA ARG A 299 -26.03 0.11 17.13
C ARG A 299 -27.46 -0.20 16.69
N ARG A 300 -27.73 -0.25 15.39
CA ARG A 300 -29.07 -0.53 14.84
C ARG A 300 -29.58 -1.91 15.24
N LEU A 301 -28.68 -2.88 15.32
CA LEU A 301 -28.99 -4.27 15.67
C LEU A 301 -28.88 -4.54 17.18
N LYS A 302 -28.54 -3.51 17.98
CA LYS A 302 -28.42 -3.57 19.44
C LYS A 302 -27.49 -4.71 19.92
N ILE A 303 -26.37 -4.91 19.23
CA ILE A 303 -25.35 -5.91 19.62
C ILE A 303 -24.48 -5.29 20.70
N ASN A 304 -24.33 -5.98 21.84
CA ASN A 304 -23.50 -5.52 22.94
C ASN A 304 -22.00 -5.81 22.67
N ILE A 305 -21.12 -4.85 22.96
CA ILE A 305 -19.67 -4.98 22.84
C ILE A 305 -19.04 -4.47 24.13
N ASN A 306 -18.32 -5.33 24.84
CA ASN A 306 -17.77 -5.01 26.15
C ASN A 306 -16.29 -4.58 26.09
N GLY A 307 -15.59 -4.90 25.00
CA GLY A 307 -14.16 -4.58 24.86
C GLY A 307 -13.26 -5.47 25.72
N ASP A 308 -12.02 -5.05 25.93
CA ASP A 308 -11.06 -5.73 26.82
C ASP A 308 -11.17 -5.25 28.28
N GLU A 309 -10.38 -5.83 29.19
CA GLU A 309 -10.39 -5.48 30.62
C GLU A 309 -10.07 -3.99 30.88
N THR A 310 -9.26 -3.37 30.01
CA THR A 310 -8.97 -1.94 30.08
C THR A 310 -10.19 -1.10 29.71
N ASP A 311 -10.91 -1.48 28.66
CA ASP A 311 -12.17 -0.83 28.27
C ASP A 311 -13.25 -0.97 29.37
N GLN A 312 -13.32 -2.14 30.03
CA GLN A 312 -14.30 -2.44 31.08
C GLN A 312 -14.05 -1.67 32.39
N LYS A 313 -12.78 -1.43 32.74
CA LYS A 313 -12.38 -0.66 33.94
C LYS A 313 -12.73 0.84 33.84
N GLY A 314 -12.94 1.38 32.65
CA GLY A 314 -13.27 2.81 32.41
C GLY A 314 -14.72 3.24 32.73
N ASN A 315 -15.64 2.30 32.96
CA ASN A 315 -17.06 2.43 33.33
C ASN A 315 -18.04 3.23 32.41
N LYS A 316 -19.28 2.69 32.39
CA LYS A 316 -20.59 3.08 31.80
C LYS A 316 -20.66 4.03 30.58
N ASP A 317 -21.12 3.44 29.48
CA ASP A 317 -21.43 4.02 28.15
C ASP A 317 -20.21 4.26 27.22
N LEU A 318 -19.40 3.20 27.07
CA LEU A 318 -18.23 3.07 26.19
C LEU A 318 -18.39 3.64 24.77
N LEU A 319 -19.58 3.56 24.17
CA LEU A 319 -19.81 4.14 22.84
C LEU A 319 -19.82 5.67 22.89
N LYS A 320 -20.40 6.33 23.90
CA LYS A 320 -20.54 7.81 23.94
C LYS A 320 -19.22 8.56 24.18
N HIS A 321 -18.24 7.90 24.79
CA HIS A 321 -17.00 8.53 25.25
C HIS A 321 -15.84 8.50 24.23
N LEU A 322 -16.01 7.82 23.10
CA LEU A 322 -15.01 7.80 22.02
C LEU A 322 -15.10 9.12 21.21
N GLU A 323 -14.02 9.92 21.21
CA GLU A 323 -13.95 11.19 20.45
C GLU A 323 -14.28 11.02 18.96
N TRP A 324 -13.84 9.91 18.35
CA TRP A 324 -14.18 9.58 16.96
C TRP A 324 -15.65 9.14 16.79
N TYR A 325 -16.29 8.63 17.85
CA TYR A 325 -17.71 8.24 17.87
C TYR A 325 -18.63 9.47 17.86
N GLN A 326 -18.25 10.57 18.51
CA GLN A 326 -18.96 11.84 18.41
C GLN A 326 -18.90 12.43 16.98
N SER A 327 -17.75 12.29 16.32
CA SER A 327 -17.58 12.58 14.88
C SER A 327 -18.40 11.64 13.98
N LEU A 328 -18.55 10.37 14.38
CA LEU A 328 -19.39 9.36 13.72
C LEU A 328 -20.89 9.68 13.79
N VAL A 329 -21.39 10.07 14.96
CA VAL A 329 -22.79 10.37 15.21
C VAL A 329 -23.21 11.63 14.46
N SER A 330 -22.36 12.66 14.43
CA SER A 330 -22.59 13.87 13.62
C SER A 330 -22.51 13.64 12.10
N GLY A 331 -21.80 12.59 11.65
CA GLY A 331 -21.83 12.12 10.26
C GLY A 331 -23.08 11.30 9.94
N LEU A 332 -23.47 10.37 10.83
CA LEU A 332 -24.66 9.52 10.72
C LEU A 332 -25.96 10.33 10.64
N ASP A 333 -26.09 11.43 11.39
CA ASP A 333 -27.27 12.31 11.34
C ASP A 333 -27.42 13.08 10.01
N ARG A 334 -26.37 13.15 9.18
CA ARG A 334 -26.43 13.73 7.82
C ARG A 334 -26.86 12.71 6.76
N HIS A 335 -26.61 11.43 7.01
CA HIS A 335 -26.98 10.32 6.12
C HIS A 335 -28.46 9.92 6.21
N GLY A 336 -29.18 10.34 7.25
CA GLY A 336 -30.56 9.92 7.52
C GLY A 336 -31.68 10.91 7.16
N LYS A 337 -31.37 12.12 6.65
CA LYS A 337 -32.38 13.20 6.52
C LYS A 337 -32.74 13.64 5.09
N HIS A 338 -32.08 13.16 4.05
CA HIS A 338 -32.44 13.51 2.67
C HIS A 338 -33.02 12.31 1.93
N PRO A 339 -34.31 12.35 1.52
CA PRO A 339 -34.85 11.37 0.57
C PRO A 339 -34.00 11.38 -0.70
N LEU A 340 -33.74 10.20 -1.29
CA LEU A 340 -33.21 10.11 -2.65
C LEU A 340 -34.29 10.63 -3.59
N ALA A 341 -34.15 11.88 -4.02
CA ALA A 341 -35.13 12.60 -4.80
C ALA A 341 -34.66 12.63 -6.26
N SER A 342 -34.76 11.48 -6.95
CA SER A 342 -34.64 11.25 -8.43
C SER A 342 -33.53 10.28 -8.87
N ASN A 343 -33.61 9.79 -10.11
CA ASN A 343 -32.57 8.96 -10.76
C ASN A 343 -31.23 9.69 -10.94
N GLU A 344 -31.22 11.02 -10.94
CA GLU A 344 -30.00 11.83 -10.92
C GLU A 344 -29.24 11.63 -9.60
N ASP A 345 -29.95 11.31 -8.52
CA ASP A 345 -29.37 10.99 -7.21
C ASP A 345 -28.71 9.63 -7.11
N LEU A 346 -28.84 8.72 -8.08
CA LEU A 346 -27.98 7.53 -8.15
C LEU A 346 -26.59 7.88 -8.71
N ARG A 347 -26.53 8.83 -9.66
CA ARG A 347 -25.26 9.50 -10.02
C ARG A 347 -24.77 10.36 -8.85
N SER A 348 -25.71 10.93 -8.09
CA SER A 348 -25.45 11.79 -6.95
C SER A 348 -25.27 11.06 -5.63
N LEU A 349 -25.48 9.75 -5.42
CA LEU A 349 -25.26 9.13 -4.10
C LEU A 349 -23.75 9.15 -3.79
N ILE A 350 -22.96 8.80 -4.79
CA ILE A 350 -21.50 8.89 -4.80
C ILE A 350 -21.08 10.37 -4.83
N GLY A 351 -21.70 11.21 -5.68
CA GLY A 351 -21.41 12.64 -5.76
C GLY A 351 -21.76 13.43 -4.47
N TRP A 352 -22.84 13.09 -3.80
CA TRP A 352 -23.39 13.64 -2.56
C TRP A 352 -22.46 13.26 -1.42
N ARG A 353 -22.01 12.01 -1.41
CA ARG A 353 -21.02 11.54 -0.45
C ARG A 353 -19.66 12.21 -0.63
N ASN A 354 -19.19 12.37 -1.87
CA ASN A 354 -18.03 13.20 -2.19
C ASN A 354 -18.25 14.69 -1.81
N ARG A 355 -19.50 15.16 -1.69
CA ARG A 355 -19.85 16.54 -1.25
C ARG A 355 -19.97 16.68 0.27
N HIS A 356 -20.44 15.65 0.99
CA HIS A 356 -20.89 15.71 2.38
C HIS A 356 -20.04 14.87 3.36
N GLY A 357 -19.02 14.13 2.89
CA GLY A 357 -18.03 13.49 3.76
C GLY A 357 -17.35 14.50 4.69
N ASN A 358 -17.00 14.06 5.91
CA ASN A 358 -16.30 14.91 6.88
C ASN A 358 -14.92 15.33 6.35
N ARG A 359 -14.78 16.62 6.02
CA ARG A 359 -13.59 17.26 5.45
C ARG A 359 -12.53 17.57 6.51
N THR A 360 -12.00 16.56 7.18
CA THR A 360 -11.06 16.75 8.31
C THR A 360 -9.66 16.15 8.11
N ALA A 361 -9.46 15.27 7.12
CA ALA A 361 -8.21 14.50 7.01
C ALA A 361 -7.04 15.21 6.30
N ALA A 362 -7.27 16.22 5.46
CA ALA A 362 -6.16 16.99 4.86
C ALA A 362 -5.32 17.75 5.90
N ARG A 363 -5.90 18.05 7.07
CA ARG A 363 -5.25 18.75 8.19
C ARG A 363 -4.75 17.81 9.29
N SER A 364 -4.86 16.49 9.11
CA SER A 364 -4.42 15.52 10.12
C SER A 364 -2.89 15.51 10.25
N VAL A 365 -2.39 15.38 11.48
CA VAL A 365 -0.96 15.22 11.75
C VAL A 365 -0.46 13.92 11.11
N VAL A 366 0.55 14.04 10.25
CA VAL A 366 1.16 12.96 9.45
C VAL A 366 2.68 13.14 9.43
N GLY A 367 3.42 12.09 9.09
CA GLY A 367 4.88 12.08 9.03
C GLY A 367 5.52 11.04 9.95
N THR A 368 6.69 10.56 9.54
CA THR A 368 7.46 9.53 10.21
C THR A 368 8.46 10.11 11.22
N SER A 369 8.43 9.64 12.48
CA SER A 369 9.37 10.07 13.54
C SER A 369 10.74 9.36 13.51
N GLN A 370 11.09 8.69 12.40
CA GLN A 370 12.22 7.74 12.33
C GLN A 370 13.58 8.39 12.06
N TYR A 371 13.62 9.66 11.63
CA TYR A 371 14.86 10.39 11.30
C TYR A 371 15.50 11.12 12.47
N MET A 372 15.06 10.86 13.69
CA MET A 372 15.68 11.48 14.86
C MET A 372 16.87 10.61 15.27
N ALA A 373 17.95 11.27 15.70
CA ALA A 373 19.10 10.56 16.23
C ALA A 373 18.67 9.57 17.34
N PRO A 374 19.27 8.37 17.43
CA PRO A 374 18.80 7.28 18.29
C PRO A 374 18.51 7.72 19.73
N GLU A 375 19.33 8.61 20.28
CA GLU A 375 19.21 9.20 21.61
C GLU A 375 17.94 10.03 21.82
N VAL A 376 17.37 10.63 20.77
CA VAL A 376 16.16 11.47 20.81
C VAL A 376 14.87 10.62 20.68
N VAL A 377 14.92 9.46 20.02
CA VAL A 377 13.74 8.59 19.81
C VAL A 377 13.44 7.70 21.03
N LEU A 378 14.45 7.39 21.83
CA LEU A 378 14.40 6.36 22.87
C LEU A 378 13.64 6.78 24.13
N THR A 379 13.34 8.07 24.31
CA THR A 379 12.51 8.58 25.41
C THR A 379 11.20 9.16 24.88
N GLU A 380 10.07 8.95 25.59
CA GLU A 380 8.81 9.65 25.27
C GLU A 380 8.99 11.18 25.35
N GLU A 381 9.90 11.63 26.21
CA GLU A 381 10.33 13.01 26.33
C GLU A 381 11.04 13.53 25.08
N GLY A 382 11.92 12.74 24.45
CA GLY A 382 12.63 13.13 23.24
C GLY A 382 11.70 13.32 22.04
N ARG A 383 10.68 12.47 21.86
CA ARG A 383 9.64 12.70 20.82
C ARG A 383 8.80 13.96 21.08
N LYS A 384 8.46 14.22 22.34
CA LYS A 384 7.74 15.46 22.72
C LYS A 384 8.63 16.68 22.46
N GLN A 385 9.91 16.61 22.81
CA GLN A 385 10.89 17.66 22.57
C GLN A 385 11.05 17.94 21.07
N THR A 386 11.14 16.92 20.21
CA THR A 386 11.23 17.16 18.76
C THR A 386 9.98 17.82 18.19
N LYS A 387 8.79 17.40 18.65
CA LYS A 387 7.54 18.09 18.27
C LYS A 387 7.59 19.55 18.70
N GLN A 388 8.05 19.83 19.91
CA GLN A 388 8.22 21.19 20.40
C GLN A 388 9.23 21.97 19.55
N ASN A 389 10.36 21.36 19.19
CA ASN A 389 11.38 21.98 18.35
C ASN A 389 10.84 22.35 16.96
N ILE A 390 9.98 21.51 16.38
CA ILE A 390 9.32 21.76 15.09
C ILE A 390 8.30 22.91 15.22
N VAL A 391 7.52 22.95 16.29
CA VAL A 391 6.58 24.06 16.55
C VAL A 391 7.34 25.38 16.73
N ASP A 392 8.43 25.35 17.50
CA ASP A 392 9.30 26.49 17.76
C ASP A 392 10.44 26.61 16.73
N PHE A 393 10.22 26.19 15.47
CA PHE A 393 11.27 26.16 14.45
C PHE A 393 11.96 27.52 14.26
N LYS A 394 11.23 28.64 14.43
CA LYS A 394 11.79 30.00 14.32
C LYS A 394 12.92 30.27 15.32
N LYS A 395 12.93 29.59 16.47
CA LYS A 395 13.96 29.71 17.51
C LYS A 395 15.05 28.64 17.36
N ASN A 396 14.65 27.44 16.98
CA ASN A 396 15.51 26.25 17.03
C ASN A 396 16.19 25.90 15.71
N PHE A 397 15.68 26.38 14.57
CA PHE A 397 16.24 26.06 13.26
C PHE A 397 17.50 26.91 12.99
N GLN A 398 18.66 26.25 12.91
CA GLN A 398 19.95 26.87 12.67
C GLN A 398 20.80 26.01 11.74
N PHE A 399 21.66 26.63 10.93
CA PHE A 399 22.60 25.92 10.08
C PHE A 399 23.91 25.66 10.84
N PRO A 400 24.48 24.45 10.78
CA PRO A 400 25.80 24.19 11.34
C PRO A 400 26.89 24.92 10.55
N SER A 401 28.05 25.12 11.18
CA SER A 401 29.23 25.72 10.52
C SER A 401 29.86 24.80 9.46
N ARG A 402 29.64 23.49 9.58
CA ARG A 402 30.05 22.46 8.62
C ARG A 402 28.95 21.41 8.47
N PRO A 403 28.74 20.84 7.26
CA PRO A 403 29.38 21.20 5.99
C PRO A 403 29.02 22.62 5.50
N LEU A 404 29.86 23.20 4.64
CA LEU A 404 29.57 24.49 4.02
C LEU A 404 28.39 24.33 3.05
N VAL A 405 27.34 25.12 3.25
CA VAL A 405 26.14 25.16 2.41
C VAL A 405 26.05 26.55 1.79
N SER A 406 25.80 26.65 0.48
CA SER A 406 25.70 27.95 -0.18
C SER A 406 24.54 28.79 0.36
N ASP A 407 24.65 30.11 0.29
CA ASP A 407 23.57 31.01 0.72
C ASP A 407 22.29 30.81 -0.10
N LYS A 408 22.42 30.37 -1.36
CA LYS A 408 21.28 30.02 -2.22
C LYS A 408 20.56 28.79 -1.70
N CYS A 409 21.29 27.76 -1.25
CA CYS A 409 20.71 26.55 -0.67
C CYS A 409 20.05 26.87 0.68
N LYS A 410 20.72 27.65 1.54
CA LYS A 410 20.14 28.13 2.81
C LYS A 410 18.85 28.93 2.59
N ASP A 411 18.83 29.84 1.62
CA ASP A 411 17.64 30.62 1.23
C ASP A 411 16.47 29.69 0.83
N LEU A 412 16.74 28.64 0.04
CA LEU A 412 15.72 27.66 -0.33
C LEU A 412 15.15 26.94 0.89
N ILE A 413 16.02 26.38 1.74
CA ILE A 413 15.62 25.63 2.94
C ILE A 413 14.81 26.54 3.88
N CYS A 414 15.24 27.77 4.09
CA CYS A 414 14.52 28.74 4.90
C CYS A 414 13.14 29.12 4.33
N ARG A 415 12.95 29.12 3.00
CA ARG A 415 11.64 29.36 2.36
C ARG A 415 10.71 28.15 2.39
N LEU A 416 11.26 26.94 2.48
CA LEU A 416 10.50 25.71 2.67
C LEU A 416 10.09 25.51 4.13
N ILE A 417 10.99 25.81 5.08
CA ILE A 417 10.75 25.76 6.52
C ILE A 417 10.12 27.08 6.96
N GLN A 418 8.84 27.22 6.66
CA GLN A 418 8.01 28.38 7.00
C GLN A 418 6.61 27.94 7.46
N GLU A 419 5.91 28.90 8.07
CA GLU A 419 4.46 28.81 8.28
C GLU A 419 3.77 28.53 6.95
N LYS A 420 2.72 27.70 6.97
CA LYS A 420 2.03 27.23 5.76
C LYS A 420 1.56 28.36 4.84
N ASP A 421 1.21 29.52 5.39
CA ASP A 421 0.62 30.64 4.66
C ASP A 421 1.65 31.51 3.96
N ILE A 422 2.95 31.34 4.23
CA ILE A 422 4.03 32.11 3.59
C ILE A 422 5.14 31.20 3.01
N ARG A 423 4.95 29.88 3.10
CA ARG A 423 5.85 28.89 2.53
C ARG A 423 5.91 29.03 1.01
N LEU A 424 7.07 28.72 0.42
CA LEU A 424 7.22 28.65 -1.03
C LEU A 424 6.11 27.78 -1.67
N CYS A 425 5.58 28.19 -2.82
CA CYS A 425 4.41 27.59 -3.49
C CYS A 425 3.05 27.72 -2.78
N SER A 426 2.95 28.38 -1.61
CA SER A 426 1.67 28.49 -0.87
C SER A 426 0.64 29.41 -1.52
N ARG A 427 1.03 30.30 -2.45
CA ARG A 427 0.15 31.33 -3.02
C ARG A 427 -1.11 30.74 -3.69
N ARG A 428 -0.96 29.67 -4.45
CA ARG A 428 -2.09 28.95 -5.09
C ARG A 428 -3.04 28.35 -4.05
N TYR A 429 -2.56 28.06 -2.85
CA TYR A 429 -3.31 27.47 -1.74
C TYR A 429 -3.97 28.50 -0.80
N GLN A 430 -3.61 29.79 -0.91
CA GLN A 430 -4.17 30.87 -0.09
C GLN A 430 -5.49 31.43 -0.63
N VAL A 431 -5.77 31.28 -1.93
CA VAL A 431 -6.98 31.81 -2.57
C VAL A 431 -8.20 31.05 -2.02
N LYS A 432 -8.97 31.73 -1.16
CA LYS A 432 -10.21 31.18 -0.58
C LYS A 432 -11.20 30.84 -1.70
N TYR A 433 -11.46 29.55 -1.86
CA TYR A 433 -12.69 28.93 -2.42
C TYR A 433 -13.75 29.93 -2.93
N ARG A 434 -13.52 30.48 -4.13
CA ARG A 434 -14.61 30.85 -5.03
C ARG A 434 -14.56 29.83 -6.17
N ASP A 435 -15.67 29.14 -6.36
CA ASP A 435 -15.97 28.11 -7.35
C ASP A 435 -15.48 26.67 -7.13
N SER A 436 -16.49 25.79 -7.02
CA SER A 436 -16.74 24.47 -7.64
C SER A 436 -15.62 23.43 -7.88
N PHE A 437 -14.34 23.77 -7.85
CA PHE A 437 -13.23 22.83 -8.04
C PHE A 437 -12.59 22.48 -6.70
N LYS A 438 -12.92 21.29 -6.20
CA LYS A 438 -12.40 20.70 -4.96
C LYS A 438 -11.00 20.10 -5.14
N SER A 439 -10.02 20.89 -5.57
CA SER A 439 -8.64 20.41 -5.66
C SER A 439 -7.88 20.80 -4.40
N TYR A 440 -7.31 19.82 -3.70
CA TYR A 440 -6.49 20.03 -2.50
C TYR A 440 -5.01 20.17 -2.82
N VAL A 441 -4.64 19.77 -4.04
CA VAL A 441 -3.35 19.96 -4.70
C VAL A 441 -3.61 20.46 -6.10
N PHE A 442 -2.65 21.15 -6.70
CA PHE A 442 -2.74 21.63 -8.07
C PHE A 442 -1.65 20.98 -8.92
N PRO A 443 -1.93 20.68 -10.20
CA PRO A 443 -0.87 20.39 -11.16
C PRO A 443 0.11 21.57 -11.23
N ASP A 444 1.37 21.26 -11.47
CA ASP A 444 2.45 22.23 -11.68
C ASP A 444 2.57 23.24 -10.53
N ASP A 445 2.35 22.77 -9.30
CA ASP A 445 2.39 23.62 -8.09
C ASP A 445 3.80 23.84 -7.55
N ALA A 446 4.83 23.30 -8.19
CA ALA A 446 6.23 23.46 -7.81
C ALA A 446 6.96 24.61 -8.56
N GLU A 447 6.26 25.41 -9.36
CA GLU A 447 6.84 26.49 -10.18
C GLU A 447 7.74 27.45 -9.37
N ASP A 448 7.31 27.91 -8.19
CA ASP A 448 8.11 28.83 -7.37
C ASP A 448 9.39 28.16 -6.84
N ILE A 449 9.34 26.85 -6.58
CA ILE A 449 10.52 26.06 -6.20
C ILE A 449 11.46 25.94 -7.40
N LYS A 450 10.93 25.58 -8.57
CA LYS A 450 11.70 25.40 -9.81
C LYS A 450 12.39 26.69 -10.25
N ALA A 451 11.76 27.85 -10.02
CA ALA A 451 12.31 29.16 -10.33
C ALA A 451 13.34 29.67 -9.30
N HIS A 452 13.53 28.97 -8.19
CA HIS A 452 14.44 29.41 -7.13
C HIS A 452 15.90 29.48 -7.63
N ARG A 453 16.65 30.48 -7.17
CA ARG A 453 18.05 30.72 -7.58
C ARG A 453 19.00 29.55 -7.32
N TRP A 454 18.62 28.67 -6.40
CA TRP A 454 19.37 27.45 -6.14
C TRP A 454 19.30 26.46 -7.31
N PHE A 455 18.19 26.39 -8.04
CA PHE A 455 18.02 25.54 -9.24
C PHE A 455 18.29 26.28 -10.55
N ARG A 456 19.08 27.37 -10.50
CA ARG A 456 19.41 28.11 -11.71
C ARG A 456 20.15 27.17 -12.68
N ASN A 457 19.64 27.11 -13.92
CA ASN A 457 20.12 26.24 -15.00
C ASN A 457 19.82 24.74 -14.82
N THR A 458 18.95 24.34 -13.90
CA THR A 458 18.48 22.95 -13.82
C THR A 458 17.54 22.65 -15.02
N PRO A 459 17.85 21.67 -15.87
CA PRO A 459 17.05 21.35 -17.05
C PRO A 459 15.90 20.39 -16.70
N TRP A 460 14.85 20.92 -16.08
CA TRP A 460 13.71 20.16 -15.56
C TRP A 460 13.10 19.15 -16.53
N ASP A 461 12.92 19.52 -17.80
CA ASP A 461 12.28 18.68 -18.82
C ASP A 461 13.13 17.49 -19.29
N ARG A 462 14.44 17.55 -19.06
CA ARG A 462 15.41 16.54 -19.52
C ARG A 462 16.10 15.82 -18.38
N LEU A 463 15.69 16.05 -17.12
CA LEU A 463 16.36 15.52 -15.94
C LEU A 463 16.47 13.99 -15.96
N GLN A 464 15.41 13.29 -16.37
CA GLN A 464 15.39 11.83 -16.55
C GLN A 464 16.28 11.30 -17.70
N SER A 465 16.68 12.16 -18.62
CA SER A 465 17.60 11.80 -19.71
C SER A 465 19.06 12.17 -19.42
N MET A 466 19.31 12.86 -18.30
CA MET A 466 20.67 13.21 -17.89
C MET A 466 21.33 12.03 -17.19
N PRO A 467 22.66 11.86 -17.32
CA PRO A 467 23.38 10.87 -16.53
C PRO A 467 23.25 11.21 -15.03
N PRO A 468 22.76 10.28 -14.20
CA PRO A 468 22.60 10.53 -12.77
C PRO A 468 23.97 10.55 -12.07
N PRO A 469 24.11 11.27 -10.95
CA PRO A 469 25.37 11.34 -10.20
C PRO A 469 25.88 10.01 -9.67
N PHE A 470 24.99 9.05 -9.45
CA PHE A 470 25.31 7.69 -9.02
C PHE A 470 24.50 6.70 -9.86
N THR A 471 25.20 5.77 -10.50
CA THR A 471 24.60 4.61 -11.17
C THR A 471 24.98 3.36 -10.36
N PRO A 472 23.99 2.55 -9.93
CA PRO A 472 24.25 1.30 -9.24
C PRO A 472 25.17 0.35 -10.04
N ASN A 473 26.20 -0.20 -9.40
CA ASN A 473 27.10 -1.18 -10.02
C ASN A 473 26.55 -2.60 -9.80
N LEU A 474 25.71 -3.07 -10.70
CA LEU A 474 24.99 -4.34 -10.57
C LEU A 474 25.76 -5.50 -11.24
N LYS A 475 25.83 -6.64 -10.56
CA LYS A 475 26.45 -7.87 -11.08
C LYS A 475 25.48 -8.73 -11.90
N SER A 476 24.20 -8.69 -11.55
CA SER A 476 23.11 -9.46 -12.17
C SER A 476 21.79 -8.72 -12.03
N ASP A 477 20.73 -9.24 -12.67
CA ASP A 477 19.39 -8.65 -12.58
C ASP A 477 18.78 -8.76 -11.17
N ASP A 478 19.16 -9.79 -10.41
CA ASP A 478 18.77 -10.06 -9.02
C ASP A 478 19.75 -9.56 -7.96
N ASP A 479 20.72 -8.72 -8.32
CA ASP A 479 21.71 -8.20 -7.39
C ASP A 479 21.10 -7.25 -6.35
N ALA A 480 21.13 -7.66 -5.08
CA ALA A 480 20.58 -6.91 -3.94
C ALA A 480 21.63 -6.41 -2.94
N HIS A 481 22.90 -6.25 -3.33
CA HIS A 481 23.97 -5.83 -2.40
C HIS A 481 23.81 -4.40 -1.84
N TYR A 482 22.96 -3.56 -2.44
CA TYR A 482 22.64 -2.23 -1.92
C TYR A 482 21.56 -2.22 -0.84
N PHE A 483 20.99 -3.39 -0.52
CA PHE A 483 20.10 -3.62 0.62
C PHE A 483 20.90 -4.24 1.77
N ASP A 484 20.54 -3.88 3.01
CA ASP A 484 21.17 -4.47 4.19
C ASP A 484 21.02 -6.01 4.14
N GLU A 485 22.09 -6.74 4.45
CA GLU A 485 22.06 -8.20 4.59
C GLU A 485 21.06 -8.58 5.70
N SER A 486 19.81 -8.84 5.30
CA SER A 486 18.81 -9.30 6.24
C SER A 486 19.16 -10.71 6.70
N GLU A 487 18.90 -11.00 7.98
CA GLU A 487 18.91 -12.34 8.59
C GLU A 487 18.47 -13.42 7.58
N PRO A 488 19.09 -14.61 7.59
CA PRO A 488 18.80 -15.69 6.65
C PRO A 488 17.31 -15.98 6.54
N PHE A 489 16.92 -16.61 5.42
CA PHE A 489 15.55 -16.97 5.02
C PHE A 489 14.83 -17.75 6.14
N GLU A 490 14.38 -17.05 7.16
CA GLU A 490 13.51 -17.58 8.18
C GLU A 490 12.11 -17.18 7.80
N ASP A 491 11.32 -18.23 7.61
CA ASP A 491 10.08 -18.13 6.91
C ASP A 491 9.08 -17.27 7.69
N TRP A 492 9.04 -15.98 7.34
CA TRP A 492 7.96 -15.08 7.73
C TRP A 492 6.59 -15.57 7.20
N SER A 493 6.51 -16.66 6.44
CA SER A 493 5.24 -17.29 6.08
C SER A 493 4.69 -18.19 7.20
N GLU A 494 5.55 -18.80 8.01
CA GLU A 494 5.10 -19.55 9.17
C GLU A 494 4.89 -18.60 10.36
N SER A 495 3.66 -18.66 10.86
CA SER A 495 3.38 -18.16 12.18
C SER A 495 4.32 -18.92 13.11
N ILE A 496 5.30 -18.28 13.76
CA ILE A 496 5.73 -18.82 15.06
C ILE A 496 4.42 -18.96 15.82
N PRO A 497 3.97 -20.20 16.11
CA PRO A 497 2.69 -20.41 16.74
C PRO A 497 2.69 -19.53 17.99
N SER A 498 1.63 -18.76 18.17
CA SER A 498 1.46 -18.03 19.42
C SER A 498 1.36 -19.09 20.51
N GLY A 499 2.49 -19.43 21.14
CA GLY A 499 2.53 -20.49 22.15
C GLY A 499 3.66 -21.51 22.09
N VAL A 500 4.81 -21.28 21.43
CA VAL A 500 6.02 -22.00 21.89
C VAL A 500 6.45 -21.36 23.21
N PHE A 501 5.76 -21.72 24.29
CA PHE A 501 6.21 -21.45 25.64
C PHE A 501 7.32 -22.46 25.92
N LEU A 502 8.58 -22.06 25.76
CA LEU A 502 9.65 -22.85 26.34
C LEU A 502 9.44 -22.87 27.86
N ARG A 503 9.33 -24.07 28.42
CA ARG A 503 9.40 -24.24 29.87
C ARG A 503 10.83 -24.01 30.31
N SER A 504 11.03 -23.78 31.61
CA SER A 504 12.37 -23.55 32.18
C SER A 504 13.34 -24.70 31.86
N GLU A 505 12.82 -25.92 31.68
CA GLU A 505 13.58 -27.12 31.31
C GLU A 505 14.03 -27.08 29.83
N ASP A 506 13.16 -26.65 28.92
CA ASP A 506 13.47 -26.59 27.48
C ASP A 506 14.55 -25.53 27.18
N VAL A 507 14.55 -24.41 27.93
CA VAL A 507 15.59 -23.36 27.87
C VAL A 507 16.95 -23.89 28.34
N LYS A 508 16.97 -24.73 29.38
CA LYS A 508 18.20 -25.32 29.94
C LYS A 508 18.79 -26.39 29.02
N GLU A 509 17.97 -27.13 28.30
CA GLU A 509 18.46 -28.07 27.28
C GLU A 509 19.06 -27.35 26.07
N ILE A 510 18.39 -26.31 25.56
CA ILE A 510 18.88 -25.53 24.40
C ILE A 510 20.18 -24.79 24.72
N LEU A 511 20.32 -24.29 25.95
CA LEU A 511 21.49 -23.54 26.39
C LEU A 511 22.46 -24.36 27.26
N PHE A 512 22.38 -25.69 27.24
CA PHE A 512 23.14 -26.59 28.15
C PHE A 512 24.66 -26.37 28.11
N GLY A 513 25.22 -25.94 26.96
CA GLY A 513 26.64 -25.64 26.79
C GLY A 513 27.08 -24.24 27.21
N PHE A 514 26.17 -23.39 27.68
CA PHE A 514 26.46 -22.01 28.11
C PHE A 514 26.47 -21.89 29.63
N ASP A 515 27.22 -20.92 30.15
CA ASP A 515 27.32 -20.66 31.58
C ASP A 515 25.94 -20.49 32.26
N THR A 516 25.83 -20.97 33.50
CA THR A 516 24.58 -20.95 34.28
C THR A 516 24.00 -19.55 34.46
N HIS A 517 24.84 -18.52 34.48
CA HIS A 517 24.43 -17.12 34.51
C HIS A 517 23.74 -16.67 33.19
N VAL A 518 24.25 -17.12 32.04
CA VAL A 518 23.67 -16.85 30.71
C VAL A 518 22.29 -17.49 30.59
N GLN A 519 22.16 -18.74 31.05
CA GLN A 519 20.88 -19.46 31.09
C GLN A 519 19.85 -18.76 31.98
N ALA A 520 20.27 -18.28 33.16
CA ALA A 520 19.41 -17.53 34.08
C ALA A 520 18.92 -16.21 33.46
N LYS A 521 19.81 -15.46 32.79
CA LYS A 521 19.46 -14.21 32.12
C LYS A 521 18.50 -14.44 30.94
N ALA A 522 18.71 -15.50 30.16
CA ALA A 522 17.80 -15.89 29.08
C ALA A 522 16.38 -16.19 29.59
N MET A 523 16.26 -16.92 30.71
CA MET A 523 14.97 -17.22 31.34
C MET A 523 14.26 -15.97 31.88
N GLU A 524 15.00 -14.99 32.39
CA GLU A 524 14.44 -13.70 32.82
C GLU A 524 13.88 -12.92 31.62
N LEU A 525 14.64 -12.85 30.53
CA LEU A 525 14.33 -12.03 29.36
C LEU A 525 13.17 -12.60 28.51
N ILE A 526 12.99 -13.93 28.46
CA ILE A 526 11.86 -14.55 27.74
C ILE A 526 10.51 -14.30 28.44
N LYS A 527 10.49 -14.25 29.78
CA LYS A 527 9.26 -14.05 30.55
C LYS A 527 8.64 -12.67 30.34
N ILE A 528 9.45 -11.68 29.99
CA ILE A 528 9.01 -10.29 29.84
C ILE A 528 8.62 -10.04 28.39
N PRO A 529 7.36 -9.66 28.10
CA PRO A 529 6.97 -9.29 26.76
C PRO A 529 7.74 -8.04 26.27
N PHE A 530 8.33 -8.11 25.09
CA PHE A 530 9.09 -7.00 24.49
C PHE A 530 8.41 -6.45 23.23
N ASP A 531 8.45 -5.14 23.04
CA ASP A 531 8.21 -4.51 21.74
C ASP A 531 9.56 -4.17 21.07
N ALA A 532 9.54 -3.53 19.90
CA ALA A 532 10.77 -3.19 19.19
C ALA A 532 11.68 -2.22 19.97
N ALA A 533 11.12 -1.38 20.86
CA ALA A 533 11.89 -0.44 21.67
C ALA A 533 12.52 -1.14 22.88
N LYS A 534 11.74 -1.99 23.58
CA LYS A 534 12.23 -2.84 24.66
C LYS A 534 13.29 -3.81 24.18
N LEU A 535 13.12 -4.44 23.00
CA LEU A 535 14.13 -5.34 22.43
C LEU A 535 15.47 -4.63 22.18
N ARG A 536 15.45 -3.40 21.66
CA ARG A 536 16.66 -2.58 21.51
C ARG A 536 17.27 -2.18 22.84
N SER A 537 16.45 -1.96 23.87
CA SER A 537 16.96 -1.73 25.23
C SER A 537 17.64 -2.98 25.77
N ILE A 538 17.01 -4.15 25.62
CA ILE A 538 17.56 -5.45 26.02
C ILE A 538 18.88 -5.72 25.28
N ASP A 539 18.94 -5.51 23.97
CA ASP A 539 20.16 -5.68 23.18
C ASP A 539 21.30 -4.79 23.72
N ARG A 540 21.00 -3.54 24.07
CA ARG A 540 21.96 -2.60 24.64
C ARG A 540 22.39 -3.00 26.05
N ASP A 541 21.47 -3.50 26.88
CA ASP A 541 21.78 -3.99 28.22
C ASP A 541 22.70 -5.23 28.14
N ILE A 542 22.47 -6.10 27.14
CA ILE A 542 23.33 -7.24 26.82
C ILE A 542 24.71 -6.74 26.34
N ASP A 543 24.76 -5.73 25.47
CA ASP A 543 26.02 -5.16 24.98
C ASP A 543 26.82 -4.46 26.08
N ALA A 544 26.15 -3.77 26.99
CA ALA A 544 26.74 -3.06 28.12
C ALA A 544 27.20 -4.01 29.24
N SER A 545 26.73 -5.26 29.26
CA SER A 545 27.16 -6.25 30.26
C SER A 545 28.64 -6.57 30.09
N LYS A 546 29.41 -6.38 31.17
CA LYS A 546 30.84 -6.75 31.24
C LYS A 546 31.05 -8.24 31.57
N GLU A 547 29.99 -8.93 31.98
CA GLU A 547 30.03 -10.32 32.44
C GLU A 547 29.85 -11.34 31.30
N LEU A 548 29.42 -10.89 30.11
CA LEU A 548 29.15 -11.74 28.95
C LEU A 548 30.27 -11.66 27.90
N GLN A 549 30.70 -12.81 27.36
CA GLN A 549 31.62 -12.83 26.22
C GLN A 549 30.92 -12.42 24.92
N PRO A 550 31.64 -11.96 23.88
CA PRO A 550 31.04 -11.53 22.62
C PRO A 550 30.13 -12.58 21.96
N ASN A 551 30.52 -13.86 22.02
CA ASN A 551 29.72 -14.97 21.48
C ASN A 551 28.45 -15.23 22.31
N ASP A 552 28.51 -15.09 23.63
CA ASP A 552 27.34 -15.23 24.51
C ASP A 552 26.35 -14.10 24.27
N LYS A 553 26.83 -12.87 24.06
CA LYS A 553 26.00 -11.72 23.71
C LYS A 553 25.24 -11.95 22.40
N ALA A 554 25.93 -12.39 21.35
CA ALA A 554 25.31 -12.70 20.07
C ALA A 554 24.26 -13.82 20.21
N THR A 555 24.60 -14.89 20.93
CA THR A 555 23.69 -16.02 21.16
C THR A 555 22.46 -15.61 21.96
N LEU A 556 22.62 -14.83 23.04
CA LEU A 556 21.49 -14.37 23.87
C LEU A 556 20.53 -13.47 23.06
N LYS A 557 21.08 -12.56 22.25
CA LYS A 557 20.32 -11.69 21.35
C LYS A 557 19.53 -12.50 20.31
N GLN A 558 20.15 -13.54 19.76
CA GLN A 558 19.50 -14.45 18.83
C GLN A 558 18.40 -15.25 19.54
N PHE A 559 18.71 -15.84 20.69
CA PHE A 559 17.78 -16.62 21.50
C PHE A 559 16.51 -15.85 21.90
N ILE A 560 16.65 -14.59 22.33
CA ILE A 560 15.50 -13.73 22.68
C ILE A 560 14.63 -13.42 21.45
N ARG A 561 15.24 -13.24 20.28
CA ARG A 561 14.51 -13.02 19.02
C ARG A 561 13.68 -14.25 18.61
N PHE A 562 14.22 -15.47 18.83
CA PHE A 562 13.52 -16.72 18.53
C PHE A 562 12.43 -17.08 19.53
N TYR A 563 12.75 -16.99 20.82
CA TYR A 563 11.93 -17.60 21.87
C TYR A 563 11.23 -16.62 22.79
N GLY A 564 11.61 -15.34 22.79
CA GLY A 564 11.00 -14.36 23.68
C GLY A 564 9.65 -13.84 23.18
N HIS A 565 8.83 -13.37 24.13
CA HIS A 565 7.45 -12.97 23.84
C HIS A 565 7.38 -11.56 23.23
N LYS A 566 7.11 -11.46 21.93
CA LYS A 566 6.82 -10.16 21.32
C LYS A 566 5.46 -9.61 21.77
N GLU A 567 5.47 -8.49 22.48
CA GLU A 567 4.28 -7.75 22.91
C GLU A 567 3.49 -7.29 21.67
N ARG A 568 2.30 -7.86 21.48
CA ARG A 568 1.43 -7.49 20.36
C ARG A 568 0.75 -6.16 20.68
N LYS A 569 0.88 -5.18 19.78
CA LYS A 569 0.16 -3.91 19.88
C LYS A 569 -1.34 -4.16 20.09
N ARG A 570 -1.92 -3.41 21.04
CA ARG A 570 -3.36 -3.41 21.33
C ARG A 570 -4.13 -3.04 20.05
N PRO A 571 -5.12 -3.87 19.61
CA PRO A 571 -5.91 -3.55 18.43
C PRO A 571 -6.62 -2.19 18.55
N ARG A 572 -6.61 -1.41 17.47
CA ARG A 572 -7.27 -0.09 17.44
C ARG A 572 -8.79 -0.20 17.50
N ASP A 573 -9.35 -1.26 16.91
CA ASP A 573 -10.80 -1.51 16.86
C ASP A 573 -11.29 -2.36 18.04
N MET A 574 -12.34 -1.92 18.72
CA MET A 574 -12.95 -2.61 19.87
C MET A 574 -13.52 -3.98 19.50
N LEU A 575 -14.05 -4.14 18.29
CA LEU A 575 -14.53 -5.44 17.77
C LEU A 575 -13.42 -6.50 17.69
N LEU A 576 -12.16 -6.08 17.67
CA LEU A 576 -10.99 -6.97 17.67
C LEU A 576 -10.36 -7.11 19.06
N ARG A 577 -10.84 -6.36 20.06
CA ARG A 577 -10.43 -6.46 21.47
C ARG A 577 -11.37 -7.35 22.28
N ASP A 578 -12.67 -7.24 21.99
CA ASP A 578 -13.72 -7.97 22.68
C ASP A 578 -13.62 -9.50 22.48
N LYS A 579 -13.77 -10.26 23.58
CA LYS A 579 -13.49 -11.70 23.62
C LYS A 579 -14.41 -12.51 22.71
N ASP A 580 -15.66 -12.11 22.59
CA ASP A 580 -16.71 -12.85 21.90
C ASP A 580 -16.72 -12.54 20.39
N THR A 581 -16.38 -11.29 20.04
CA THR A 581 -16.43 -10.83 18.64
C THR A 581 -15.09 -10.98 17.90
N LYS A 582 -13.93 -10.88 18.58
CA LYS A 582 -12.61 -10.78 17.93
C LYS A 582 -12.31 -11.86 16.89
N LYS A 583 -12.61 -13.13 17.18
CA LYS A 583 -12.28 -14.26 16.29
C LYS A 583 -13.13 -14.19 15.02
N THR A 584 -14.43 -13.98 15.19
CA THR A 584 -15.41 -13.92 14.10
C THR A 584 -15.17 -12.69 13.23
N SER A 585 -15.01 -11.51 13.84
CA SER A 585 -14.72 -10.26 13.12
C SER A 585 -13.42 -10.35 12.32
N LEU A 586 -12.33 -10.82 12.93
CA LEU A 586 -11.05 -10.93 12.23
C LEU A 586 -11.12 -11.91 11.04
N ARG A 587 -11.75 -13.07 11.23
CA ARG A 587 -11.92 -14.07 10.16
C ARG A 587 -12.68 -13.49 8.98
N ILE A 588 -13.84 -12.88 9.23
CA ILE A 588 -14.67 -12.32 8.15
C ILE A 588 -13.95 -11.16 7.46
N ARG A 589 -13.25 -10.28 8.19
CA ARG A 589 -12.49 -9.20 7.57
C ARG A 589 -11.36 -9.70 6.68
N LYS A 590 -10.68 -10.81 7.03
CA LYS A 590 -9.68 -11.43 6.16
C LYS A 590 -10.27 -11.88 4.82
N GLU A 591 -11.48 -12.44 4.86
CA GLU A 591 -12.23 -12.90 3.68
C GLU A 591 -12.74 -11.71 2.84
N THR A 592 -13.27 -10.66 3.47
CA THR A 592 -14.13 -9.69 2.78
C THR A 592 -13.57 -8.27 2.65
N ALA A 593 -12.60 -7.84 3.47
CA ALA A 593 -12.18 -6.43 3.51
C ALA A 593 -11.52 -5.93 2.22
N PHE A 594 -10.96 -6.84 1.41
CA PHE A 594 -10.19 -6.53 0.21
C PHE A 594 -10.81 -7.09 -1.07
N MET A 595 -12.13 -7.29 -1.10
CA MET A 595 -12.81 -7.57 -2.36
C MET A 595 -12.48 -6.47 -3.39
N GLY A 596 -12.16 -6.89 -4.63
CA GLY A 596 -11.72 -5.99 -5.70
C GLY A 596 -10.23 -5.58 -5.67
N TYR A 597 -9.43 -6.10 -4.73
CA TYR A 597 -8.00 -5.77 -4.62
C TYR A 597 -7.19 -6.19 -5.85
N THR A 598 -7.53 -7.33 -6.46
CA THR A 598 -6.78 -7.96 -7.55
C THR A 598 -6.73 -7.09 -8.81
N TRP A 599 -5.52 -6.75 -9.24
CA TRP A 599 -5.21 -5.93 -10.40
C TRP A 599 -3.92 -6.39 -11.07
N ARG A 600 -3.75 -6.10 -12.36
CA ARG A 600 -2.50 -6.33 -13.10
C ARG A 600 -2.29 -5.27 -14.14
N ARG A 601 -1.04 -4.86 -14.31
CA ARG A 601 -0.58 -4.00 -15.38
C ARG A 601 -0.61 -4.76 -16.69
N MET A 602 -0.93 -4.06 -17.78
CA MET A 602 -0.75 -4.64 -19.11
C MET A 602 0.72 -5.01 -19.31
N ARG A 603 0.99 -6.24 -19.73
CA ARG A 603 2.38 -6.74 -19.85
C ARG A 603 3.16 -5.93 -20.89
N PRO A 604 4.39 -5.48 -20.59
CA PRO A 604 5.29 -4.93 -21.61
C PRO A 604 5.48 -5.95 -22.74
N GLY A 605 5.26 -5.54 -24.00
CA GLY A 605 5.31 -6.44 -25.16
C GLY A 605 4.00 -7.18 -25.51
N GLY A 606 2.96 -7.07 -24.67
CA GLY A 606 1.62 -7.60 -24.95
C GLY A 606 1.44 -9.10 -24.70
N TYR A 607 0.42 -9.69 -25.32
CA TYR A 607 0.04 -11.10 -25.16
C TYR A 607 0.30 -11.85 -26.46
N ILE A 608 0.89 -13.04 -26.37
CA ILE A 608 1.14 -13.92 -27.52
C ILE A 608 0.00 -14.91 -27.63
N ASP A 609 -0.43 -15.17 -28.85
CA ASP A 609 -1.46 -16.17 -29.12
C ASP A 609 -0.81 -17.54 -29.34
N PRO A 610 -1.08 -18.54 -28.49
CA PRO A 610 -0.57 -19.89 -28.70
C PRO A 610 -1.10 -20.55 -29.98
N LYS A 611 -2.08 -19.96 -30.69
CA LYS A 611 -2.60 -20.45 -31.97
C LYS A 611 -1.91 -19.86 -33.21
N VAL A 612 -0.93 -18.96 -33.06
CA VAL A 612 -0.23 -18.31 -34.19
C VAL A 612 1.23 -18.79 -34.29
N THR A 613 1.52 -19.99 -33.82
CA THR A 613 2.83 -20.66 -33.97
C THR A 613 3.06 -21.29 -35.35
N GLU A 614 2.48 -20.72 -36.40
CA GLU A 614 2.86 -20.99 -37.79
C GLU A 614 3.10 -19.65 -38.48
N ILE A 615 4.25 -19.04 -38.21
CA ILE A 615 4.84 -18.05 -39.12
C ILE A 615 5.89 -18.83 -39.93
N PRO A 616 5.82 -18.82 -41.27
CA PRO A 616 6.84 -19.47 -42.08
C PRO A 616 8.19 -18.80 -41.80
N LYS A 617 9.24 -19.62 -41.67
CA LYS A 617 10.63 -19.13 -41.64
C LYS A 617 10.89 -18.31 -42.89
N THR A 618 10.89 -16.99 -42.78
CA THR A 618 11.43 -16.09 -43.80
C THR A 618 12.54 -15.28 -43.17
N ASP A 619 13.75 -15.61 -43.62
CA ASP A 619 15.06 -14.96 -43.51
C ASP A 619 15.34 -13.98 -42.36
N GLU A 620 16.33 -14.39 -41.56
CA GLU A 620 16.94 -13.72 -40.40
C GLU A 620 17.74 -12.43 -40.72
N SER A 621 17.39 -11.66 -41.75
CA SER A 621 18.21 -10.48 -42.15
C SER A 621 17.56 -9.11 -41.98
N GLN A 622 16.41 -8.98 -41.30
CA GLN A 622 15.77 -7.66 -41.10
C GLN A 622 15.26 -7.38 -39.66
N ALA A 623 15.57 -8.22 -38.68
CA ALA A 623 15.17 -8.02 -37.28
C ALA A 623 16.13 -7.13 -36.46
N SER A 624 16.84 -6.21 -37.09
CA SER A 624 17.85 -5.35 -36.44
C SER A 624 17.56 -3.86 -36.68
N THR A 625 16.36 -3.35 -36.34
CA THR A 625 16.15 -1.88 -36.26
C THR A 625 14.99 -1.41 -35.37
N LEU A 626 14.49 -2.22 -34.43
CA LEU A 626 13.53 -1.76 -33.42
C LEU A 626 14.04 -2.00 -32.00
N ASN A 627 15.32 -1.69 -31.78
CA ASN A 627 15.78 -1.22 -30.47
C ASN A 627 15.69 0.30 -30.52
N ILE A 628 14.51 0.83 -30.18
CA ILE A 628 14.38 2.23 -29.79
C ILE A 628 14.57 2.26 -28.28
N GLU A 629 15.70 2.84 -27.92
CA GLU A 629 16.15 3.37 -26.64
C GLU A 629 15.04 3.53 -25.59
N ARG A 630 15.26 2.91 -24.43
CA ARG A 630 14.59 3.19 -23.16
C ARG A 630 15.59 3.73 -22.17
#